data_AF-A0A2H0IBQ0-F1
#
_entry.id   AF-A0A2H0IBQ0-F1
#
_cell.length_a   1.000
_cell.length_b   1.000
_cell.length_c   1.000
_cell.angle_alpha   90.00
_cell.angle_beta   90.00
_cell.angle_gamma   90.00
#
_symmetry.space_group_name_H-M   'P 1'
#
loop_
_entity.id
_entity.type
_entity.pdbx_description
1 polymer ?
#
loop_
_entity_poly.entity_id
_entity_poly.type
_entity_poly.pdbx_seq_one_letter_code
_entity_poly.pdbx_strand_id
1 'polypeptide(L)'
;MAKKHTFKGTFINVLKHNRDGSFGTQTSRREILLQTADTLWPMGYKLDSAKFIRTRHVYKLVDHWKSNGDMPGTLRNKAAALRWLMGKFNKAEIVLDNKTLKIPKREYVTNKDKSRDISKTDLDKVHEPYRKLSLEAQKLFGLRVEESLKIQPHVCLTKETSYF
;
A
#
# COMPACT_ATOMS: atom_id res chain seq x y z
N MET A 1 -9.59 -30.74 2.91
CA MET A 1 -8.66 -29.58 3.04
C MET A 1 -8.81 -28.96 4.42
N ALA A 2 -7.73 -28.60 5.10
CA ALA A 2 -7.82 -27.99 6.43
C ALA A 2 -8.47 -26.59 6.36
N LYS A 3 -9.36 -26.27 7.31
CA LYS A 3 -10.17 -25.03 7.37
C LYS A 3 -9.37 -23.73 7.13
N LYS A 4 -8.10 -23.68 7.52
CA LYS A 4 -7.18 -22.56 7.29
C LYS A 4 -6.98 -22.24 5.80
N HIS A 5 -6.81 -23.27 4.97
CA HIS A 5 -6.61 -23.10 3.52
C HIS A 5 -7.88 -22.60 2.85
N THR A 6 -9.05 -23.09 3.28
CA THR A 6 -10.35 -22.62 2.79
C THR A 6 -10.55 -21.14 3.11
N PHE A 7 -10.26 -20.73 4.35
CA PHE A 7 -10.35 -19.33 4.78
C PHE A 7 -9.50 -18.40 3.91
N LYS A 8 -8.19 -18.66 3.82
CA LYS A 8 -7.25 -17.87 3.02
C LYS A 8 -7.60 -17.89 1.53
N GLY A 9 -8.07 -19.04 1.02
CA GLY A 9 -8.55 -19.21 -0.35
C GLY A 9 -9.67 -18.24 -0.72
N THR A 10 -10.56 -17.91 0.23
CA THR A 10 -11.63 -16.93 -0.05
C THR A 10 -11.10 -15.51 -0.31
N PHE A 11 -10.03 -15.07 0.35
CA PHE A 11 -9.39 -13.79 0.05
C PHE A 11 -8.77 -13.80 -1.35
N ILE A 12 -8.04 -14.87 -1.68
CA ILE A 12 -7.41 -15.04 -3.00
C ILE A 12 -8.46 -15.02 -4.10
N ASN A 13 -9.61 -15.67 -3.88
CA ASN A 13 -10.69 -15.69 -4.85
C ASN A 13 -11.25 -14.28 -5.12
N VAL A 14 -11.49 -13.48 -4.07
CA VAL A 14 -11.94 -12.09 -4.23
C VAL A 14 -10.90 -11.26 -4.97
N LEU A 15 -9.62 -11.38 -4.60
CA LEU A 15 -8.52 -10.63 -5.23
C LEU A 15 -8.36 -10.97 -6.72
N LYS A 16 -8.55 -12.24 -7.10
CA LYS A 16 -8.44 -12.68 -8.50
C LYS A 16 -9.52 -12.05 -9.39
N HIS A 17 -10.74 -11.92 -8.88
CA HIS A 17 -11.90 -11.44 -9.65
C HIS A 17 -12.15 -9.93 -9.53
N ASN A 18 -11.36 -9.21 -8.72
CA ASN A 18 -11.54 -7.76 -8.48
C ASN A 18 -10.21 -7.03 -8.57
N ARG A 19 -9.80 -6.66 -9.80
CA ARG A 19 -8.52 -6.00 -10.09
C ARG A 19 -8.64 -4.47 -10.02
N ASP A 20 -9.25 -3.96 -8.94
CA ASP A 20 -9.50 -2.52 -8.78
C ASP A 20 -8.20 -1.77 -8.39
N GLY A 21 -7.84 -0.75 -9.16
CA GLY A 21 -6.68 0.12 -8.93
C GLY A 21 -5.41 -0.34 -9.66
N SER A 22 -4.32 0.40 -9.49
CA SER A 22 -3.02 0.09 -10.11
C SER A 22 -2.45 -1.26 -9.63
N PHE A 23 -1.49 -1.83 -10.38
CA PHE A 23 -0.81 -3.06 -9.95
C PHE A 23 -0.19 -2.94 -8.56
N GLY A 24 0.44 -1.80 -8.23
CA GLY A 24 0.96 -1.56 -6.88
C GLY A 24 -0.12 -1.56 -5.80
N THR A 25 -1.29 -0.97 -6.09
CA THR A 25 -2.44 -1.00 -5.18
C THR A 25 -2.97 -2.43 -4.99
N GLN A 26 -3.07 -3.20 -6.07
CA GLN A 26 -3.51 -4.60 -6.03
C GLN A 26 -2.56 -5.47 -5.20
N THR A 27 -1.24 -5.31 -5.40
CA THR A 27 -0.20 -6.05 -4.65
C THR A 27 -0.24 -5.71 -3.17
N SER A 28 -0.23 -4.42 -2.81
CA SER A 28 -0.29 -3.99 -1.42
C SER A 28 -1.56 -4.50 -0.72
N ARG A 29 -2.71 -4.43 -1.41
CA ARG A 29 -3.97 -4.96 -0.89
C ARG A 29 -3.90 -6.48 -0.67
N ARG A 30 -3.34 -7.23 -1.62
CA ARG A 30 -3.14 -8.69 -1.50
C ARG A 30 -2.31 -9.03 -0.27
N GLU A 31 -1.17 -8.38 -0.09
CA GLU A 31 -0.28 -8.62 1.05
C GLU A 31 -0.99 -8.39 2.38
N ILE A 32 -1.64 -7.22 2.52
CA ILE A 32 -2.39 -6.86 3.73
C ILE A 32 -3.48 -7.89 4.05
N LEU A 33 -4.25 -8.31 3.04
CA LEU A 33 -5.37 -9.23 3.24
C LEU A 33 -4.91 -10.64 3.60
N LEU A 34 -3.84 -11.13 2.98
CA LEU A 34 -3.26 -12.44 3.32
C LEU A 34 -2.62 -12.43 4.70
N GLN A 35 -1.90 -11.36 5.07
CA GLN A 35 -1.40 -11.17 6.43
C GLN A 35 -2.55 -11.17 7.45
N THR A 36 -3.66 -10.49 7.14
CA THR A 36 -4.84 -10.49 8.01
C THR A 36 -5.40 -11.89 8.22
N ALA A 37 -5.47 -12.71 7.17
CA ALA A 37 -5.89 -14.11 7.29
C ALA A 37 -4.94 -14.93 8.17
N ASP A 38 -3.63 -14.72 8.02
CA ASP A 38 -2.60 -15.39 8.82
C ASP A 38 -2.58 -14.91 10.28
N THR A 39 -2.97 -13.67 10.55
CA THR A 39 -3.09 -13.10 11.91
C THR A 39 -4.32 -13.61 12.66
N LEU A 40 -5.48 -13.72 12.01
CA LEU A 40 -6.72 -14.15 12.68
C LEU A 40 -6.66 -15.60 13.19
N TRP A 41 -5.91 -16.46 12.49
CA TRP A 41 -5.89 -17.89 12.81
C TRP A 41 -5.21 -18.21 14.16
N PRO A 42 -4.00 -17.70 14.47
CA PRO A 42 -3.38 -17.83 15.79
C PRO A 42 -4.19 -17.18 16.92
N MET A 43 -4.99 -16.16 16.63
CA MET A 43 -5.88 -15.53 17.61
C MET A 43 -7.11 -16.38 17.98
N GLY A 44 -7.25 -17.58 17.41
CA GLY A 44 -8.37 -18.49 17.66
C GLY A 44 -9.58 -18.26 16.77
N TYR A 45 -9.55 -17.30 15.85
CA TYR A 45 -10.66 -17.03 14.91
C TYR A 45 -10.58 -17.95 13.69
N LYS A 46 -11.05 -19.20 13.86
CA LYS A 46 -11.11 -20.24 12.82
C LYS A 46 -12.32 -20.08 11.89
N LEU A 47 -12.36 -18.97 11.15
CA LEU A 47 -13.44 -18.69 10.20
C LEU A 47 -13.30 -19.55 8.95
N ASP A 48 -14.42 -19.99 8.35
CA ASP A 48 -14.38 -20.77 7.10
C ASP A 48 -14.26 -19.90 5.84
N SER A 49 -14.61 -18.60 5.93
CA SER A 49 -14.58 -17.65 4.81
C SER A 49 -14.45 -16.21 5.29
N ALA A 50 -13.82 -15.36 4.47
CA ALA A 50 -13.71 -13.91 4.67
C ALA A 50 -15.08 -13.23 4.90
N LYS A 51 -16.17 -13.74 4.29
CA LYS A 51 -17.52 -13.18 4.46
C LYS A 51 -18.07 -13.26 5.90
N PHE A 52 -17.44 -14.08 6.75
CA PHE A 52 -17.79 -14.25 8.16
C PHE A 52 -16.95 -13.36 9.10
N ILE A 53 -16.11 -12.48 8.56
CA ILE A 53 -15.50 -11.42 9.34
C ILE A 53 -16.63 -10.54 9.93
N ARG A 54 -16.51 -10.23 11.22
CA ARG A 54 -17.45 -9.42 11.99
C ARG A 54 -16.68 -8.29 12.66
N THR A 55 -17.40 -7.28 13.14
CA THR A 55 -16.82 -6.09 13.75
C THR A 55 -15.87 -6.42 14.91
N ARG A 56 -16.21 -7.42 15.73
CA ARG A 56 -15.34 -7.92 16.81
C ARG A 56 -13.96 -8.39 16.31
N HIS A 57 -13.89 -9.02 15.13
CA HIS A 57 -12.63 -9.47 14.56
C HIS A 57 -11.80 -8.29 14.06
N VAL A 58 -12.48 -7.26 13.50
CA VAL A 58 -11.84 -6.01 13.08
C VAL A 58 -11.21 -5.29 14.27
N TYR A 59 -11.93 -5.17 15.40
CA TYR A 59 -11.36 -4.59 16.62
C TYR A 59 -10.10 -5.33 17.08
N LYS A 60 -10.16 -6.66 17.15
CA LYS A 60 -9.00 -7.47 17.58
C LYS A 60 -7.81 -7.36 16.64
N LEU A 61 -8.05 -7.27 15.33
CA LEU A 61 -7.00 -7.00 14.34
C LEU A 61 -6.36 -5.63 14.55
N VAL A 62 -7.18 -4.59 14.72
CA VAL A 62 -6.68 -3.23 14.94
C VAL A 62 -5.89 -3.14 16.24
N ASP A 63 -6.36 -3.75 17.32
CA ASP A 63 -5.65 -3.81 18.59
C ASP A 63 -4.31 -4.51 18.44
N HIS A 64 -4.27 -5.66 17.76
CA HIS A 64 -3.03 -6.38 17.49
C HIS A 64 -2.04 -5.56 16.65
N TRP A 65 -2.50 -4.91 15.59
CA TRP A 65 -1.63 -4.07 14.76
C TRP A 65 -1.05 -2.89 15.55
N LYS A 66 -1.85 -2.27 16.42
CA LYS A 66 -1.37 -1.22 17.33
C LYS A 66 -0.32 -1.76 18.30
N SER A 67 -0.57 -2.93 18.89
CA SER A 67 0.40 -3.58 19.79
C SER A 67 1.71 -3.96 19.10
N ASN A 68 1.67 -4.27 17.80
CA ASN A 68 2.85 -4.53 16.99
C ASN A 68 3.61 -3.26 16.56
N GLY A 69 3.12 -2.07 16.92
CA GLY A 69 3.78 -0.80 16.58
C GLY A 69 3.55 -0.31 15.15
N ASP A 70 2.49 -0.76 14.48
CA ASP A 70 2.16 -0.26 13.13
C ASP A 70 1.95 1.25 13.14
N MET A 71 2.59 1.95 12.21
CA MET A 71 2.42 3.39 12.05
C MET A 71 0.96 3.75 11.70
N PRO A 72 0.48 4.96 12.07
CA PRO A 72 -0.88 5.42 11.76
C PRO A 72 -1.25 5.25 10.29
N GLY A 73 -0.30 5.51 9.39
CA GLY A 73 -0.53 5.37 7.96
C GLY A 73 -0.74 3.94 7.50
N THR A 74 0.01 3.00 8.08
CA THR A 74 -0.12 1.56 7.84
C THR A 74 -1.45 1.05 8.37
N LEU A 75 -1.85 1.42 9.59
CA LEU A 75 -3.15 1.06 10.18
C LEU A 75 -4.33 1.48 9.29
N ARG A 76 -4.30 2.72 8.78
CA ARG A 76 -5.36 3.23 7.88
C ARG A 76 -5.39 2.47 6.55
N ASN A 77 -4.22 2.12 5.99
CA ASN A 77 -4.14 1.30 4.77
C ASN A 77 -4.71 -0.10 5.01
N LYS A 78 -4.37 -0.73 6.14
CA LYS A 78 -4.90 -2.05 6.52
C LYS A 78 -6.42 -2.03 6.68
N ALA A 79 -6.96 -1.04 7.40
CA ALA A 79 -8.40 -0.85 7.55
C ALA A 79 -9.11 -0.57 6.22
N ALA A 80 -8.50 0.20 5.32
CA ALA A 80 -9.05 0.46 3.98
C ALA A 80 -9.11 -0.80 3.11
N ALA A 81 -8.06 -1.64 3.14
CA ALA A 81 -8.06 -2.92 2.45
C ALA A 81 -9.17 -3.87 2.96
N LEU A 82 -9.39 -3.90 4.28
CA LEU A 82 -10.50 -4.66 4.87
C LEU A 82 -11.87 -4.11 4.47
N ARG A 83 -12.06 -2.78 4.45
CA ARG A 83 -13.31 -2.17 3.94
C ARG A 83 -13.57 -2.56 2.49
N TRP A 84 -12.55 -2.48 1.65
CA TRP A 84 -12.64 -2.90 0.25
C TRP A 84 -13.07 -4.37 0.14
N LEU A 85 -12.42 -5.26 0.91
CA LEU A 85 -12.75 -6.68 0.90
C LEU A 85 -14.20 -6.93 1.33
N MET A 86 -14.62 -6.34 2.46
CA MET A 86 -15.97 -6.53 2.97
C MET A 86 -17.03 -5.86 2.08
N GLY A 87 -16.67 -4.80 1.38
CA GLY A 87 -17.49 -4.20 0.33
C GLY A 87 -17.81 -5.18 -0.81
N LYS A 88 -16.90 -6.09 -1.16
CA LYS A 88 -17.18 -7.16 -2.15
C LYS A 88 -18.22 -8.18 -1.68
N PHE A 89 -18.56 -8.16 -0.39
CA PHE A 89 -19.64 -8.95 0.20
C PHE A 89 -20.86 -8.10 0.58
N ASN A 90 -20.93 -6.83 0.15
CA ASN A 90 -21.94 -5.85 0.56
C ASN A 90 -22.03 -5.69 2.09
N LYS A 91 -20.87 -5.74 2.76
CA LYS A 91 -20.74 -5.71 4.23
C LYS A 91 -19.67 -4.72 4.71
N ALA A 92 -19.45 -3.65 3.95
CA ALA A 92 -18.40 -2.67 4.24
C ALA A 92 -18.56 -2.04 5.65
N GLU A 93 -19.80 -1.90 6.12
CA GLU A 93 -20.20 -1.37 7.43
C GLU A 93 -19.67 -2.17 8.62
N ILE A 94 -19.31 -3.45 8.41
CA ILE A 94 -18.65 -4.28 9.43
C ILE A 94 -17.29 -3.68 9.83
N VAL A 95 -16.61 -3.00 8.91
CA VAL A 95 -15.34 -2.34 9.15
C VAL A 95 -15.60 -0.85 9.41
N LEU A 96 -15.81 -0.54 10.69
CA LEU A 96 -16.12 0.80 11.18
C LEU A 96 -15.08 1.85 10.74
N ASP A 97 -15.46 3.11 10.81
CA ASP A 97 -14.61 4.22 10.42
C ASP A 97 -13.37 4.34 11.35
N ASN A 98 -12.37 5.08 10.89
CA ASN A 98 -11.09 5.17 11.60
C ASN A 98 -11.24 5.82 13.00
N LYS A 99 -12.20 6.73 13.20
CA LYS A 99 -12.44 7.38 14.49
C LYS A 99 -12.97 6.36 15.49
N THR A 100 -13.95 5.55 15.09
CA THR A 100 -14.53 4.50 15.96
C THR A 100 -13.53 3.38 16.24
N LEU A 101 -12.66 3.03 15.29
CA LEU A 101 -11.55 2.10 15.50
C LEU A 101 -10.37 2.70 16.30
N LYS A 102 -10.48 3.97 16.72
CA LYS A 102 -9.43 4.73 17.42
C LYS A 102 -8.08 4.67 16.71
N ILE A 103 -8.09 4.70 15.37
CA ILE A 103 -6.87 4.72 14.56
C ILE A 103 -6.37 6.16 14.51
N PRO A 104 -5.13 6.44 14.94
CA PRO A 104 -4.58 7.79 14.96
C PRO A 104 -4.59 8.44 13.58
N LYS A 105 -4.72 9.77 13.55
CA LYS A 105 -4.59 10.53 12.30
C LYS A 105 -3.16 10.39 11.76
N ARG A 106 -3.00 10.53 10.45
CA ARG A 106 -1.67 10.65 9.85
C ARG A 106 -1.14 12.04 10.21
N GLU A 107 -0.02 12.08 10.91
CA GLU A 107 0.79 13.28 10.98
C GLU A 107 1.64 13.31 9.70
N TYR A 108 1.28 14.21 8.79
CA TYR A 108 2.01 14.41 7.53
C TYR A 108 3.26 15.26 7.72
N VAL A 109 3.27 16.07 8.78
CA VAL A 109 4.36 16.97 9.13
C VAL A 109 5.05 16.41 10.38
N THR A 110 5.88 15.38 10.19
CA THR A 110 7.00 15.24 11.11
C THR A 110 7.97 16.34 10.73
N ASN A 111 8.23 17.33 11.59
CA ASN A 111 9.25 18.38 11.43
C ASN A 111 10.70 17.82 11.31
N LYS A 112 10.85 16.55 10.95
CA LYS A 112 12.09 15.89 10.59
C LYS A 112 12.11 15.81 9.07
N ASP A 113 12.89 16.70 8.47
CA ASP A 113 13.24 16.56 7.07
C ASP A 113 14.04 15.26 6.89
N LYS A 114 13.51 14.34 6.09
CA LYS A 114 14.20 13.10 5.68
C LYS A 114 14.83 13.24 4.30
N SER A 115 14.74 14.42 3.69
CA SER A 115 15.42 14.71 2.45
C SER A 115 16.92 14.52 2.66
N ARG A 116 17.55 13.92 1.66
CA ARG A 116 19.00 13.82 1.60
C ARG A 116 19.39 14.53 0.34
N ASP A 117 20.21 15.58 0.47
CA ASP A 117 20.82 16.17 -0.69
C ASP A 117 21.89 15.22 -1.24
N ILE A 118 21.92 15.10 -2.56
CA ILE A 118 22.87 14.24 -3.27
C ILE A 118 24.03 15.13 -3.72
N SER A 119 25.21 14.93 -3.14
CA SER A 119 26.42 15.64 -3.55
C SER A 119 26.99 15.07 -4.86
N LYS A 120 27.86 15.83 -5.53
CA LYS A 120 28.63 15.32 -6.69
C LYS A 120 29.42 14.06 -6.33
N THR A 121 30.03 14.03 -5.14
CA THR A 121 30.78 12.87 -4.65
C THR A 121 29.92 11.63 -4.41
N ASP A 122 28.62 11.79 -4.11
CA ASP A 122 27.69 10.66 -4.02
C ASP A 122 27.26 10.17 -5.42
N LEU A 123 27.08 11.07 -6.39
CA LEU A 123 26.78 10.72 -7.77
C LEU A 123 27.95 10.00 -8.45
N ASP A 124 29.19 10.33 -8.12
CA ASP A 124 30.38 9.70 -8.71
C ASP A 124 30.57 8.24 -8.26
N LYS A 125 29.91 7.82 -7.16
CA LYS A 125 29.84 6.41 -6.74
C LYS A 125 28.86 5.59 -7.58
N VAL A 126 28.02 6.23 -8.40
CA VAL A 126 27.04 5.56 -9.24
C VAL A 126 27.65 5.35 -10.62
N HIS A 127 28.10 4.12 -10.89
CA HIS A 127 28.77 3.78 -12.15
C HIS A 127 27.83 3.73 -13.36
N GLU A 128 26.54 3.46 -13.14
CA GLU A 128 25.57 3.33 -14.23
C GLU A 128 25.09 4.72 -14.71
N PRO A 129 25.39 5.13 -15.95
CA PRO A 129 25.12 6.49 -16.43
C PRO A 129 23.64 6.86 -16.40
N TYR A 130 22.74 5.92 -16.73
CA TYR A 130 21.29 6.18 -16.71
C TYR A 130 20.73 6.35 -15.29
N ARG A 131 21.31 5.67 -14.29
CA ARG A 131 20.94 5.88 -12.88
C ARG A 131 21.44 7.22 -12.38
N LYS A 132 22.66 7.63 -12.77
CA LYS A 132 23.21 8.94 -12.44
C LYS A 132 22.31 10.06 -12.97
N LEU A 133 21.92 9.97 -14.24
CA LEU A 133 20.99 10.92 -14.87
C LEU A 133 19.62 10.95 -14.18
N SER A 134 19.09 9.78 -13.79
CA SER A 134 17.81 9.70 -13.06
C SER A 134 17.88 10.37 -11.68
N LEU A 135 19.01 10.25 -10.97
CA LEU A 135 19.22 10.92 -9.68
C LEU A 135 19.38 12.43 -9.84
N GLU A 136 20.08 12.87 -10.88
CA GLU A 136 20.20 14.30 -11.23
C GLU A 136 18.84 14.90 -11.57
N ALA A 137 18.01 14.21 -12.35
CA ALA A 137 16.66 14.65 -12.68
C ALA A 137 15.76 14.75 -11.43
N GLN A 138 15.86 13.80 -10.49
CA GLN A 138 15.16 13.88 -9.21
C GLN A 138 15.62 15.09 -8.39
N LYS A 139 16.93 15.38 -8.35
CA LYS A 139 17.49 16.55 -7.64
C LYS A 139 17.04 17.88 -8.26
N LEU A 140 17.12 18.01 -9.58
CA LEU A 140 16.87 19.27 -10.28
C LEU A 140 15.38 19.61 -10.38
N PHE A 141 14.54 18.61 -10.62
CA PHE A 141 13.12 18.80 -10.93
C PHE A 141 12.17 18.28 -9.84
N GLY A 142 12.70 17.70 -8.76
CA GLY A 142 11.87 17.15 -7.67
C GLY A 142 11.06 15.91 -8.07
N LEU A 143 11.49 15.20 -9.12
CA LEU A 143 10.78 14.02 -9.62
C LEU A 143 10.80 12.89 -8.61
N ARG A 144 9.77 12.05 -8.61
CA ARG A 144 9.83 10.73 -7.98
C ARG A 144 10.69 9.79 -8.81
N VAL A 145 11.24 8.76 -8.17
CA VAL A 145 12.05 7.72 -8.83
C VAL A 145 11.37 7.19 -10.09
N GLU A 146 10.09 6.79 -9.99
CA GLU A 146 9.35 6.26 -11.13
C GLU A 146 9.16 7.28 -12.26
N GLU A 147 8.97 8.56 -11.92
CA GLU A 147 8.84 9.65 -12.90
C GLU A 147 10.18 9.86 -13.62
N SER A 148 11.30 9.88 -12.88
CA SER A 148 12.65 10.05 -13.44
C SER A 148 13.07 8.93 -14.40
N LEU A 149 12.65 7.69 -14.11
CA LEU A 149 12.97 6.53 -14.94
C LEU A 149 12.14 6.45 -16.22
N LYS A 150 10.99 7.14 -16.26
CA LYS A 150 10.06 7.14 -17.40
C LYS A 150 10.28 8.32 -18.35
N ILE A 151 11.29 9.15 -18.12
CA ILE A 151 11.64 10.25 -19.02
C ILE A 151 12.00 9.66 -20.39
N GLN A 152 11.36 10.16 -21.45
CA GLN A 152 11.62 9.78 -22.82
C GLN A 152 12.13 11.01 -23.60
N PRO A 153 13.46 11.20 -23.73
CA PRO A 153 14.02 12.41 -24.34
C PRO A 153 13.50 12.72 -25.75
N HIS A 154 13.23 11.68 -26.55
CA HIS A 154 12.71 11.84 -27.91
C HIS A 154 11.29 12.43 -27.98
N VAL A 155 10.49 12.28 -26.92
CA VAL A 155 9.16 12.89 -26.80
C VAL A 155 9.26 14.38 -26.45
N CYS A 156 10.34 14.78 -25.75
CA CYS A 156 10.57 16.18 -25.39
C CYS A 156 11.09 17.00 -26.58
N LEU A 157 11.88 16.40 -27.47
CA LEU A 157 12.49 17.05 -28.64
C LEU A 157 11.53 17.26 -29.81
N THR A 158 10.35 16.64 -29.80
CA THR A 158 9.38 16.66 -30.90
C THR A 158 8.34 17.78 -30.78
N LYS A 159 8.36 18.60 -29.72
CA LYS A 159 7.41 19.71 -29.52
C LYS A 159 7.83 21.06 -30.13
N GLU A 160 8.92 21.11 -30.90
CA GLU A 160 9.34 22.34 -31.60
C GLU A 160 8.91 22.42 -33.06
N THR A 161 8.01 21.56 -33.54
CA THR A 161 7.43 21.73 -34.88
C THR A 161 5.90 21.66 -34.85
N SER A 162 5.30 22.80 -35.19
CA SER A 162 3.88 23.02 -35.47
C SER A 162 2.99 23.35 -34.27
N TYR A 163 2.88 24.64 -33.95
CA TYR A 163 1.63 25.42 -33.80
C TYR A 163 1.99 26.92 -33.65
N PHE A 164 2.21 27.58 -34.78
CA PHE A 164 1.82 28.97 -35.04
C PHE A 164 1.09 28.98 -36.38
#